data_AF-A0A5R2N1F2-F1
#
_entry.id   AF-A0A5R2N1F2-F1
#
_cell.length_a   1.000
_cell.length_b   1.000
_cell.length_c   1.000
_cell.angle_alpha   90.00
_cell.angle_beta   90.00
_cell.angle_gamma   90.00
#
_symmetry.space_group_name_H-M   'P 1'
#
loop_
_entity.id
_entity.type
_entity.pdbx_description
1 polymer ?
#
loop_
_entity_poly.entity_id
_entity_poly.type
_entity_poly.pdbx_seq_one_letter_code
_entity_poly.pdbx_strand_id
1 'polypeptide(L)'
;AVDEAKTLFHEFGHALHGMLTDVTWPSVSGTSVSRDFVELPSQLYEHWLTVPAVLEKHALHVKTGKPMPKALLDKMLAARTFGAGFATVEFTASALIDMAYHARPDAPEQPLRFEGETLEKLD
;
A
#
# COMPACT_ATOMS: atom_id res chain seq x y z
N ALA A 1 -5.56 -12.25 -3.93
CA ALA A 1 -6.13 -12.75 -2.66
C ALA A 1 -5.49 -12.09 -1.44
N VAL A 2 -4.19 -12.29 -1.14
CA VAL A 2 -3.54 -11.59 -0.01
C VAL A 2 -3.34 -10.11 -0.32
N ASP A 3 -2.91 -9.78 -1.53
CA ASP A 3 -2.73 -8.37 -1.95
C ASP A 3 -4.07 -7.61 -1.93
N GLU A 4 -5.15 -8.20 -2.43
CA GLU A 4 -6.50 -7.62 -2.36
C GLU A 4 -6.99 -7.43 -0.91
N ALA A 5 -6.69 -8.39 -0.01
CA ALA A 5 -7.00 -8.24 1.40
C ALA A 5 -6.17 -7.13 2.05
N LYS A 6 -4.91 -6.96 1.64
CA LYS A 6 -4.05 -5.86 2.07
C LYS A 6 -4.62 -4.52 1.59
N THR A 7 -5.02 -4.42 0.32
CA THR A 7 -5.71 -3.24 -0.24
C THR A 7 -7.00 -2.94 0.53
N LEU A 8 -7.81 -3.95 0.88
CA LEU A 8 -9.01 -3.72 1.69
C LEU A 8 -8.68 -3.06 3.04
N PHE A 9 -7.63 -3.53 3.73
CA PHE A 9 -7.20 -2.92 4.99
C PHE A 9 -6.65 -1.51 4.77
N HIS A 10 -5.89 -1.28 3.70
CA HIS A 10 -5.40 0.04 3.32
C HIS A 10 -6.56 1.06 3.19
N GLU A 11 -7.55 0.74 2.36
CA GLU A 11 -8.72 1.61 2.14
C GLU A 11 -9.55 1.79 3.42
N PHE A 12 -9.64 0.74 4.24
CA PHE A 12 -10.34 0.85 5.53
C PHE A 12 -9.58 1.74 6.53
N GLY A 13 -8.26 1.83 6.43
CA GLY A 13 -7.46 2.79 7.20
C GLY A 13 -7.78 4.24 6.82
N HIS A 14 -7.94 4.55 5.53
CA HIS A 14 -8.47 5.86 5.09
C HIS A 14 -9.90 6.09 5.59
N ALA A 15 -10.75 5.06 5.52
CA ALA A 15 -12.12 5.15 6.01
C ALA A 15 -12.14 5.47 7.52
N LEU A 16 -11.30 4.83 8.32
CA LEU A 16 -11.16 5.14 9.76
C LEU A 16 -10.60 6.54 9.99
N HIS A 17 -9.61 6.99 9.20
CA HIS A 17 -9.10 8.36 9.28
C HIS A 17 -10.21 9.39 9.04
N GLY A 18 -11.14 9.12 8.12
CA GLY A 18 -12.34 9.91 7.89
C GLY A 18 -13.40 9.79 8.99
N MET A 19 -13.75 8.57 9.41
CA MET A 19 -14.82 8.31 10.37
C MET A 19 -14.51 8.74 11.80
N LEU A 20 -13.22 8.72 12.19
CA LEU A 20 -12.76 9.06 13.54
C LEU A 20 -12.34 10.52 13.69
N THR A 21 -12.53 11.34 12.65
CA THR A 21 -12.21 12.77 12.70
C THR A 21 -13.09 13.47 13.74
N ASP A 22 -12.48 14.32 14.57
CA ASP A 22 -13.18 15.18 15.53
C ASP A 22 -12.54 16.57 15.52
N VAL A 23 -13.03 17.42 14.61
CA VAL A 23 -12.46 18.75 14.36
C VAL A 23 -13.57 19.77 14.17
N THR A 24 -13.28 21.03 14.49
CA THR A 24 -14.23 22.14 14.33
C THR A 24 -14.40 22.58 12.88
N TRP A 25 -13.34 22.53 12.07
CA TRP A 25 -13.32 23.11 10.73
C TRP A 25 -13.33 22.03 9.64
N PRO A 26 -14.29 22.05 8.69
CA PRO A 26 -14.36 21.05 7.62
C PRO A 26 -13.11 20.97 6.75
N SER A 27 -12.36 22.06 6.60
CA SER A 27 -11.15 22.13 5.77
C SER A 27 -9.98 21.28 6.28
N VAL A 28 -10.04 20.81 7.53
CA VAL A 28 -9.02 19.92 8.14
C VAL A 28 -9.62 18.59 8.60
N SER A 29 -10.83 18.26 8.12
CA SER A 29 -11.54 17.04 8.51
C SER A 29 -11.02 15.81 7.77
N GLY A 30 -10.91 14.69 8.48
CA GLY A 30 -10.61 13.38 7.92
C GLY A 30 -9.26 13.34 7.21
N THR A 31 -9.27 12.89 5.95
CA THR A 31 -8.07 12.75 5.11
C THR A 31 -7.56 14.08 4.53
N SER A 32 -8.06 15.23 4.99
CA SER A 32 -7.64 16.57 4.57
C SER A 32 -6.30 16.98 5.21
N VAL A 33 -5.26 16.22 4.90
CA VAL A 33 -3.88 16.39 5.40
C VAL A 33 -2.90 16.47 4.22
N SER A 34 -1.61 16.64 4.48
CA SER A 34 -0.60 16.62 3.42
C SER A 34 -0.55 15.24 2.73
N ARG A 35 -0.22 15.23 1.43
CA ARG A 35 -0.18 13.99 0.62
C ARG A 35 0.87 13.00 1.12
N ASP A 36 1.98 13.48 1.68
CA ASP A 36 3.02 12.65 2.30
C ASP A 36 2.65 12.10 3.68
N PHE A 37 1.50 12.53 4.25
CA PHE A 37 0.98 12.02 5.52
C PHE A 37 -0.29 11.19 5.35
N VAL A 38 -1.11 11.45 4.33
CA VAL A 38 -2.43 10.81 4.18
C VAL A 38 -2.35 9.28 4.06
N GLU A 39 -1.24 8.76 3.52
CA GLU A 39 -0.96 7.33 3.38
C GLU A 39 -0.50 6.65 4.67
N LEU A 40 -0.05 7.41 5.69
CA LEU A 40 0.45 6.82 6.93
C LEU A 40 -0.65 6.03 7.68
N PRO A 41 -1.87 6.57 7.90
CA PRO A 41 -2.93 5.81 8.56
C PRO A 41 -3.38 4.56 7.79
N SER A 42 -3.45 4.62 6.45
CA SER A 42 -3.82 3.47 5.61
C SER A 42 -2.77 2.38 5.68
N GLN A 43 -1.50 2.71 5.46
CA GLN A 43 -0.39 1.76 5.52
C GLN A 43 -0.19 1.16 6.92
N LEU A 44 -0.35 1.95 7.99
CA LEU A 44 -0.30 1.43 9.36
C LEU A 44 -1.40 0.38 9.59
N TYR A 45 -2.59 0.61 9.03
CA TYR A 45 -3.72 -0.30 9.22
C TYR A 45 -3.53 -1.65 8.50
N GLU A 46 -2.76 -1.70 7.41
CA GLU A 46 -2.40 -2.95 6.71
C GLU A 46 -1.73 -3.98 7.64
N HIS A 47 -1.00 -3.54 8.66
CA HIS A 47 -0.32 -4.43 9.59
C HIS A 47 -1.28 -5.35 10.36
N TRP A 48 -2.53 -4.91 10.60
CA TRP A 48 -3.55 -5.71 11.28
C TRP A 48 -3.92 -6.98 10.51
N LEU A 49 -3.82 -6.97 9.18
CA LEU A 49 -4.09 -8.15 8.35
C LEU A 49 -3.21 -9.34 8.76
N THR A 50 -1.98 -9.09 9.20
CA THR A 50 -1.01 -10.16 9.51
C THR A 50 -0.97 -10.55 10.98
N VAL A 51 -1.79 -9.91 11.82
CA VAL A 51 -1.91 -10.28 13.24
C VAL A 51 -2.59 -11.66 13.33
N PRO A 52 -1.97 -12.66 14.00
CA PRO A 52 -2.50 -14.02 14.02
C PRO A 52 -3.97 -14.13 14.45
N ALA A 53 -4.37 -13.38 15.49
CA ALA A 53 -5.75 -13.38 15.97
C ALA A 53 -6.76 -12.84 14.94
N VAL A 54 -6.35 -11.92 14.05
CA VAL A 54 -7.18 -11.42 12.95
C VAL A 54 -7.28 -12.48 11.86
N LEU A 55 -6.15 -13.07 11.45
CA LEU A 55 -6.13 -14.13 10.45
C LEU A 55 -6.92 -15.36 10.88
N GLU A 56 -6.75 -15.84 12.11
CA GLU A 56 -7.46 -17.01 12.63
C GLU A 56 -8.98 -16.80 12.64
N LYS A 57 -9.42 -15.57 12.88
CA LYS A 57 -10.84 -15.20 12.88
C LYS A 57 -11.43 -15.06 11.47
N HIS A 58 -10.65 -14.58 10.50
CA HIS A 58 -11.17 -14.16 9.19
C HIS A 58 -10.71 -15.02 8.01
N ALA A 59 -9.55 -15.67 8.09
CA ALA A 59 -9.00 -16.55 7.04
C ALA A 59 -9.61 -17.96 7.11
N LEU A 60 -10.90 -18.05 6.76
CA LEU A 60 -11.68 -19.28 6.76
C LEU A 60 -11.87 -19.83 5.35
N HIS A 61 -11.89 -21.15 5.21
CA HIS A 61 -12.18 -21.80 3.94
C HIS A 61 -13.64 -21.55 3.52
N VAL A 62 -13.84 -20.90 2.38
CA VAL A 62 -15.14 -20.39 1.91
C VAL A 62 -16.30 -21.40 1.95
N LYS A 63 -16.04 -22.69 1.67
CA LYS A 63 -17.09 -23.73 1.70
C LYS A 63 -17.32 -24.39 3.05
N THR A 64 -16.30 -24.43 3.92
CA THR A 64 -16.32 -25.27 5.13
C THR A 64 -16.29 -24.47 6.42
N GLY A 65 -15.99 -23.17 6.34
CA GLY A 65 -15.82 -22.29 7.50
C GLY A 65 -14.62 -22.64 8.39
N LYS A 66 -13.81 -23.64 8.01
CA LYS A 66 -12.67 -24.07 8.83
C LYS A 66 -11.50 -23.10 8.68
N PRO A 67 -10.76 -22.81 9.76
CA PRO A 67 -9.58 -21.96 9.68
C PRO A 67 -8.46 -22.62 8.88
N MET A 68 -7.54 -21.80 8.37
CA MET A 68 -6.29 -22.28 7.79
C MET A 68 -5.51 -23.09 8.83
N PRO A 69 -4.99 -24.29 8.48
CA PRO A 69 -4.10 -25.04 9.37
C PRO A 69 -2.90 -24.20 9.81
N LYS A 70 -2.55 -24.26 11.10
CA LYS A 70 -1.46 -23.47 11.69
C LYS A 70 -0.14 -23.57 10.91
N ALA A 71 0.24 -24.77 10.49
CA ALA A 71 1.47 -24.97 9.72
C ALA A 71 1.48 -24.26 8.35
N LEU A 72 0.32 -24.03 7.74
CA LEU A 72 0.20 -23.24 6.50
C LEU A 72 0.21 -21.73 6.79
N LEU A 73 -0.45 -21.31 7.87
CA LEU A 73 -0.42 -19.93 8.34
C LEU A 73 1.02 -19.48 8.65
N ASP A 74 1.77 -20.30 9.38
CA ASP A 74 3.17 -20.02 9.73
C ASP A 74 4.05 -19.89 8.47
N LYS A 75 3.83 -20.74 7.45
CA LYS A 75 4.52 -20.64 6.15
C LYS A 75 4.15 -19.36 5.38
N MET A 76 2.87 -19.00 5.37
CA MET A 76 2.40 -17.77 4.72
C MET A 76 3.04 -16.53 5.37
N LEU A 77 3.08 -16.47 6.70
CA LEU A 77 3.71 -15.37 7.44
C LEU A 77 5.23 -15.32 7.20
N ALA A 78 5.90 -16.47 7.13
CA ALA A 78 7.33 -16.54 6.83
C ALA A 78 7.66 -16.04 5.41
N ALA A 79 6.73 -16.22 4.46
CA ALA A 79 6.90 -15.78 3.08
C ALA A 79 6.62 -14.27 2.85
N ARG A 80 6.29 -13.49 3.88
CA ARG A 80 5.87 -12.08 3.74
C ARG A 80 6.90 -11.16 3.08
N THR A 81 8.18 -11.51 3.13
CA THR A 81 9.28 -10.72 2.51
C THR A 81 9.67 -11.26 1.14
N PHE A 82 9.03 -12.34 0.67
CA PHE A 82 9.23 -12.83 -0.67
C PHE A 82 8.78 -11.76 -1.68
N GLY A 83 9.63 -11.45 -2.66
CA GLY A 83 9.36 -10.40 -3.65
C GLY A 83 9.59 -8.96 -3.16
N ALA A 84 10.00 -8.74 -1.90
CA ALA A 84 10.19 -7.39 -1.36
C ALA A 84 11.23 -6.55 -2.15
N GLY A 85 12.27 -7.18 -2.70
CA GLY A 85 13.24 -6.50 -3.57
C GLY A 85 12.60 -5.95 -4.84
N PHE A 86 11.80 -6.77 -5.53
CA PHE A 86 11.08 -6.34 -6.73
C PHE A 86 10.10 -5.20 -6.43
N ALA A 87 9.24 -5.39 -5.41
CA ALA A 87 8.24 -4.39 -5.03
C ALA A 87 8.87 -3.05 -4.61
N THR A 88 10.01 -3.10 -3.90
CA THR A 88 10.73 -1.89 -3.49
C THR A 88 11.33 -1.17 -4.70
N VAL A 89 11.94 -1.90 -5.63
CA VAL A 89 12.53 -1.32 -6.85
C VAL A 89 11.44 -0.73 -7.73
N GLU A 90 10.34 -1.45 -7.96
CA GLU A 90 9.19 -0.97 -8.74
C GLU A 90 8.64 0.35 -8.17
N PHE A 91 8.31 0.38 -6.87
CA PHE A 91 7.80 1.57 -6.21
C PHE A 91 8.78 2.75 -6.27
N THR A 92 10.05 2.49 -5.96
CA THR A 92 11.07 3.55 -5.91
C THR A 92 11.36 4.10 -7.31
N ALA A 93 11.43 3.25 -8.33
CA ALA A 93 11.61 3.67 -9.71
C ALA A 93 10.44 4.54 -10.18
N SER A 94 9.19 4.16 -9.88
CA SER A 94 8.02 4.99 -10.20
C SER A 94 8.06 6.35 -9.49
N ALA A 95 8.44 6.41 -8.21
CA ALA A 95 8.57 7.66 -7.48
C ALA A 95 9.70 8.56 -8.05
N LEU A 96 10.82 7.96 -8.45
CA LEU A 96 11.92 8.69 -9.09
C LEU A 96 11.52 9.24 -10.47
N ILE A 97 10.78 8.47 -11.27
CA ILE A 97 10.22 8.92 -12.54
C ILE A 97 9.26 10.10 -12.31
N ASP A 98 8.34 10.01 -11.35
CA ASP A 98 7.41 11.07 -11.01
C ASP A 98 8.15 12.38 -10.67
N MET A 99 9.17 12.30 -9.81
CA MET A 99 10.02 13.44 -9.50
C MET A 99 10.76 13.98 -10.73
N ALA A 100 11.25 13.11 -11.62
CA ALA A 100 11.94 13.53 -12.83
C ALA A 100 11.02 14.27 -13.81
N TYR A 101 9.76 13.85 -13.95
CA TYR A 101 8.77 14.60 -14.73
C TYR A 101 8.50 15.98 -14.13
N HIS A 102 8.33 16.08 -12.81
CA HIS A 102 7.99 17.32 -12.12
C HIS A 102 9.16 18.28 -11.87
N ALA A 103 10.41 17.81 -12.02
CA ALA A 103 11.60 18.65 -11.94
C ALA A 103 11.85 19.48 -13.22
N ARG A 104 11.08 19.26 -14.28
CA ARG A 104 11.20 19.97 -15.55
C ARG A 104 10.29 21.21 -15.61
N PRO A 105 10.69 22.26 -16.33
CA PRO A 105 9.82 23.41 -16.58
C PRO A 105 8.67 23.07 -17.55
N ASP A 106 8.92 22.20 -18.52
CA ASP A 106 7.99 21.85 -19.59
C ASP A 106 7.87 20.33 -19.77
N ALA A 107 6.67 19.90 -20.19
CA ALA A 107 6.38 18.50 -20.49
C ALA A 107 7.29 17.96 -21.63
N PRO A 108 7.77 16.71 -21.54
CA PRO A 108 8.52 16.09 -22.64
C PRO A 108 7.67 15.93 -23.89
N GLU A 109 8.22 16.30 -25.05
CA GLU A 109 7.61 16.03 -26.35
C GLU A 109 7.44 14.52 -26.62
N GLN A 110 8.34 13.69 -26.06
CA GLN A 110 8.32 12.24 -26.18
C GLN A 110 8.32 11.59 -24.79
N PRO A 111 7.16 11.47 -24.12
CA PRO A 111 7.07 11.00 -22.74
C PRO A 111 7.68 9.62 -22.51
N LEU A 112 7.39 8.65 -23.38
CA LEU A 112 7.90 7.28 -23.24
C LEU A 112 9.42 7.19 -23.42
N ARG A 113 9.97 8.01 -24.34
CA ARG A 113 11.42 8.08 -24.52
C ARG A 113 12.10 8.68 -23.29
N PHE A 114 11.50 9.73 -22.73
CA PHE A 114 12.00 10.35 -21.50
C PHE A 114 11.98 9.39 -20.31
N GLU A 115 10.91 8.60 -20.14
CA GLU A 115 10.83 7.56 -19.11
C GLU A 115 11.94 6.52 -19.28
N GLY A 116 12.10 5.96 -20.49
CA GLY A 116 13.15 4.99 -20.78
C GLY A 116 14.56 5.50 -20.49
N GLU A 117 14.91 6.69 -20.99
CA GLU A 117 16.21 7.33 -20.74
C GLU A 117 16.42 7.72 -19.26
N THR A 118 15.34 7.86 -18.48
CA THR A 118 15.42 8.14 -17.03
C THR A 118 15.65 6.85 -16.26
N LEU A 119 14.95 5.77 -16.60
CA LEU A 119 15.13 4.45 -16.00
C LEU A 119 16.53 3.89 -16.26
N GLU A 120 17.07 4.03 -17.47
CA GLU A 120 18.44 3.60 -17.81
C GLU A 120 19.54 4.26 -16.96
N LYS A 121 19.26 5.41 -16.32
CA LYS A 121 20.21 6.10 -15.43
C LYS A 121 20.16 5.60 -13.98
N LEU A 122 19.17 4.77 -13.64
CA LEU A 122 18.99 4.20 -12.30
C LEU A 122 19.70 2.85 -12.13
N ASP A 123 20.14 2.23 -13.23
CA ASP A 123 20.99 1.04 -13.28
C ASP A 123 22.48 1.36 -12.97
#